data_AF-A0A2V6NK92-F1
#
_entry.id   AF-A0A2V6NK92-F1
#
_cell.length_a   1.000
_cell.length_b   1.000
_cell.length_c   1.000
_cell.angle_alpha   90.00
_cell.angle_beta   90.00
_cell.angle_gamma   90.00
#
_symmetry.space_group_name_H-M   'P 1'
#
loop_
_entity.id
_entity.type
_entity.pdbx_description
1 polymer ?
#
loop_
_entity_poly.entity_id
_entity_poly.type
_entity_poly.pdbx_seq_one_letter_code
_entity_poly.pdbx_strand_id
1 'polypeptide(L)'
;PRFVFGEVRQHRTPAVEIATLLAVTLGLGLTFGHTWAADPTAKEIMEKNFVVSKFVDSTSDATFTLINKTGQERVRKTFGTSKLQPNGIDNRRMVRFLSPPDVKGTVTLLVEHSDTDDDIWIYLPALKKVRRLVASNKKDSFVGTDFSYGDVIGHKVEEWGH
;
A
#
# COMPACT_ATOMS: atom_id res chain seq x y z
N PRO A 1 -14.21 3.29 -5.12
CA PRO A 1 -14.02 4.66 -5.67
C PRO A 1 -14.60 4.76 -7.09
N ARG A 2 -15.25 5.89 -7.42
CA ARG A 2 -15.90 6.13 -8.73
C ARG A 2 -14.95 6.07 -9.94
N PHE A 3 -13.62 6.05 -9.72
CA PHE A 3 -12.60 6.02 -10.76
C PHE A 3 -12.28 4.61 -11.31
N VAL A 4 -12.90 3.54 -10.78
CA VAL A 4 -12.52 2.14 -11.10
C VAL A 4 -13.50 1.44 -12.05
N PHE A 5 -14.78 1.83 -12.10
CA PHE A 5 -15.76 1.23 -13.03
C PHE A 5 -16.62 2.32 -13.66
N GLY A 6 -16.43 2.59 -14.95
CA GLY A 6 -17.26 3.49 -15.74
C GLY A 6 -18.54 2.80 -16.20
N GLU A 7 -19.71 3.39 -15.94
CA GLU A 7 -20.96 2.93 -16.53
C GLU A 7 -21.04 3.36 -18.00
N VAL A 8 -21.25 2.40 -18.89
CA VAL A 8 -21.70 2.67 -20.26
C VAL A 8 -23.21 2.82 -20.25
N ARG A 9 -23.71 4.03 -20.47
CA ARG A 9 -25.10 4.26 -20.91
C ARG A 9 -25.08 4.92 -22.28
N GLN A 10 -25.35 4.12 -23.31
CA GLN A 10 -25.72 4.65 -24.62
C GLN A 10 -27.16 5.15 -24.57
N HIS A 11 -27.34 6.46 -24.70
CA HIS A 11 -28.60 7.02 -25.17
C HIS A 11 -28.43 7.45 -26.63
N ARG A 12 -29.17 6.78 -27.53
CA ARG A 12 -29.41 7.27 -28.89
C ARG A 12 -30.65 8.16 -28.85
N THR A 13 -30.56 9.35 -29.42
CA THR A 13 -31.70 10.15 -29.86
C THR A 13 -31.36 10.91 -31.14
N PRO A 14 -32.35 11.18 -32.01
CA PRO A 14 -32.16 11.36 -33.44
C PRO A 14 -31.87 12.81 -33.84
N ALA A 15 -31.39 12.94 -35.08
CA ALA A 15 -31.01 14.16 -35.76
C ALA A 15 -32.23 14.98 -36.22
N VAL A 16 -32.33 16.24 -35.79
CA VAL A 16 -32.87 17.38 -36.57
C VAL A 16 -32.23 18.67 -36.01
N GLU A 17 -32.01 19.65 -36.92
CA GLU A 17 -31.58 21.04 -36.72
C GLU A 17 -30.08 21.36 -36.90
N ILE A 18 -29.61 21.10 -38.14
CA ILE A 18 -28.37 21.63 -38.70
C ILE A 18 -28.74 22.82 -39.60
N ALA A 19 -28.76 24.07 -39.12
CA ALA A 19 -28.73 25.23 -40.04
C ALA A 19 -28.41 26.60 -39.43
N THR A 20 -28.63 26.87 -38.14
CA THR A 20 -28.67 28.27 -37.64
C THR A 20 -27.70 28.59 -36.48
N LEU A 21 -26.62 27.83 -36.31
CA LEU A 21 -25.61 28.09 -35.26
C LEU A 21 -24.17 28.18 -35.78
N LEU A 22 -23.97 28.59 -37.03
CA LEU A 22 -22.65 28.64 -37.69
C LEU A 22 -21.98 30.03 -37.70
N ALA A 23 -22.65 31.08 -37.20
CA ALA A 23 -22.12 32.45 -37.22
C ALA A 23 -21.75 33.02 -35.84
N VAL A 24 -22.22 32.42 -34.73
CA VAL A 24 -21.80 32.79 -33.37
C VAL A 24 -20.62 31.93 -32.88
N THR A 25 -20.37 30.81 -33.54
CA THR A 25 -19.31 29.84 -33.21
C THR A 25 -17.91 30.25 -33.66
N LEU A 26 -17.77 31.26 -34.54
CA LEU A 26 -16.45 31.70 -35.04
C LEU A 26 -15.79 32.80 -34.19
N GLY A 27 -16.54 33.50 -33.34
CA GLY A 27 -16.02 34.55 -32.44
C GLY A 27 -15.64 34.08 -31.04
N LEU A 28 -16.06 32.87 -30.65
CA LEU A 28 -15.81 32.28 -29.32
C LEU A 28 -14.84 31.09 -29.37
N GLY A 29 -14.07 30.95 -30.45
CA GLY A 29 -13.21 29.80 -30.72
C GLY A 29 -11.75 29.93 -30.25
N LEU A 30 -11.32 31.09 -29.74
CA LEU A 30 -9.90 31.39 -29.50
C LEU A 30 -9.48 31.48 -28.02
N THR A 31 -10.34 31.11 -27.06
CA THR A 31 -9.98 31.09 -25.63
C THR A 31 -10.08 29.70 -24.99
N PHE A 32 -9.99 28.62 -25.76
CA PHE A 32 -9.58 27.34 -25.20
C PHE A 32 -8.05 27.34 -25.05
N GLY A 33 -7.56 28.16 -24.12
CA GLY A 33 -6.25 27.91 -23.55
C GLY A 33 -6.31 26.49 -22.99
N HIS A 34 -5.61 25.57 -23.62
CA HIS A 34 -5.30 24.30 -22.98
C HIS A 34 -4.49 24.66 -21.73
N THR A 35 -5.16 24.74 -20.59
CA THR A 35 -4.49 24.63 -19.30
C THR A 35 -3.94 23.23 -19.25
N TRP A 36 -2.70 23.05 -19.75
CA TRP A 36 -1.93 21.86 -19.50
C TRP A 36 -1.84 21.74 -17.98
N ALA A 37 -2.49 20.73 -17.42
CA ALA A 37 -2.31 20.41 -16.02
C ALA A 37 -0.81 20.20 -15.81
N ALA A 38 -0.21 20.92 -14.86
CA ALA A 38 1.18 20.71 -14.51
C ALA A 38 1.37 19.23 -14.14
N ASP A 39 2.51 18.66 -14.53
CA ASP A 39 2.86 17.31 -14.12
C ASP A 39 2.85 17.21 -12.59
N PRO A 40 2.38 16.09 -12.02
CA PRO A 40 2.30 15.94 -10.58
C PRO A 40 3.68 16.01 -9.95
N THR A 41 3.78 16.69 -8.81
CA THR A 41 5.03 16.73 -8.03
C THR A 41 5.39 15.34 -7.50
N ALA A 42 6.67 15.11 -7.16
CA ALA A 42 7.11 13.84 -6.56
C ALA A 42 6.31 13.51 -5.28
N LYS A 43 6.03 14.52 -4.45
CA LYS A 43 5.20 14.38 -3.25
C LYS A 43 3.79 13.90 -3.59
N GLU A 44 3.14 14.51 -4.59
CA GLU A 44 1.79 14.10 -5.01
C GLU A 44 1.75 12.66 -5.53
N ILE A 45 2.80 12.22 -6.24
CA ILE A 45 2.90 10.84 -6.70
C ILE A 45 3.02 9.89 -5.50
N MET A 46 3.83 10.23 -4.50
CA MET A 46 4.01 9.43 -3.29
C MET A 46 2.73 9.37 -2.45
N GLU A 47 2.03 10.50 -2.27
CA GLU A 47 0.74 10.55 -1.57
C GLU A 47 -0.32 9.68 -2.28
N LYS A 48 -0.40 9.76 -3.62
CA LYS A 48 -1.29 8.91 -4.41
C LYS A 48 -0.92 7.43 -4.28
N ASN A 49 0.37 7.08 -4.30
CA ASN A 49 0.81 5.70 -4.13
C ASN A 49 0.50 5.17 -2.72
N PHE A 50 0.74 5.96 -1.69
CA PHE A 50 0.55 5.61 -0.28
C PHE A 50 -0.87 5.10 -0.02
N VAL A 51 -1.89 5.80 -0.54
CA VAL A 51 -3.30 5.47 -0.30
C VAL A 51 -3.81 4.24 -1.08
N VAL A 52 -3.13 3.82 -2.16
CA VAL A 52 -3.54 2.66 -2.98
C VAL A 52 -3.54 1.36 -2.17
N SER A 53 -2.68 1.26 -1.16
CA SER A 53 -2.52 0.07 -0.31
C SER A 53 -3.49 -0.01 0.88
N LYS A 54 -4.32 1.02 1.09
CA LYS A 54 -5.20 1.15 2.27
C LYS A 54 -6.55 0.46 2.06
N PHE A 55 -6.51 -0.87 2.02
CA PHE A 55 -7.70 -1.73 1.95
C PHE A 55 -8.36 -1.88 3.33
N VAL A 56 -9.70 -1.94 3.37
CA VAL A 56 -10.49 -2.12 4.62
C VAL A 56 -10.02 -3.33 5.41
N ASP A 57 -9.85 -4.46 4.72
CA ASP A 57 -9.18 -5.64 5.22
C ASP A 57 -8.53 -6.40 4.06
N SER A 58 -7.56 -7.25 4.40
CA SER A 58 -6.95 -8.16 3.44
C SER A 58 -6.39 -9.41 4.13
N THR A 59 -6.22 -10.46 3.35
CA THR A 59 -5.46 -11.65 3.70
C THR A 59 -4.41 -11.93 2.64
N SER A 60 -3.34 -12.62 3.00
CA SER A 60 -2.26 -12.96 2.08
C SER A 60 -1.59 -14.26 2.46
N ASP A 61 -1.36 -15.13 1.49
CA ASP A 61 -0.40 -16.23 1.62
C ASP A 61 0.91 -15.83 0.93
N ALA A 62 2.03 -15.97 1.64
CA ALA A 62 3.34 -15.63 1.10
C ALA A 62 4.37 -16.73 1.35
N THR A 63 5.26 -16.92 0.38
CA THR A 63 6.40 -17.82 0.45
C THR A 63 7.68 -17.00 0.35
N PHE A 64 8.54 -17.10 1.36
CA PHE A 64 9.88 -16.52 1.36
C PHE A 64 10.88 -17.61 1.03
N THR A 65 11.62 -17.46 -0.07
CA THR A 65 12.74 -18.32 -0.44
C THR A 65 14.04 -17.58 -0.15
N LEU A 66 14.76 -18.03 0.86
CA LEU A 66 16.02 -17.43 1.29
C LEU A 66 17.18 -18.21 0.69
N ILE A 67 18.01 -17.55 -0.10
CA ILE A 67 19.12 -18.18 -0.82
C ILE A 67 20.43 -17.61 -0.26
N ASN A 68 21.28 -18.48 0.28
CA ASN A 68 22.58 -18.03 0.79
C ASN A 68 23.63 -17.91 -0.34
N LYS A 69 24.83 -17.42 0.00
CA LYS A 69 25.94 -17.26 -0.95
C LYS A 69 26.38 -18.54 -1.67
N THR A 70 26.10 -19.71 -1.08
CA THR A 70 26.42 -21.03 -1.66
C THR A 70 25.26 -21.62 -2.48
N GLY A 71 24.14 -20.90 -2.63
CA GLY A 71 22.95 -21.35 -3.35
C GLY A 71 22.02 -22.27 -2.55
N GLN A 72 22.25 -22.45 -1.25
CA GLN A 72 21.34 -23.25 -0.42
C GLN A 72 20.09 -22.45 -0.10
N GLU A 73 18.94 -23.11 -0.24
CA GLU A 73 17.64 -22.50 -0.02
C GLU A 73 17.04 -22.86 1.34
N ARG A 74 16.37 -21.88 1.95
CA ARG A 74 15.44 -22.10 3.07
C ARG A 74 14.12 -21.46 2.72
N VAL A 75 13.05 -22.24 2.81
CA VAL A 75 11.70 -21.78 2.44
C VAL A 75 10.84 -21.59 3.67
N ARG A 76 10.27 -20.39 3.82
CA ARG A 76 9.27 -20.07 4.86
C ARG A 76 7.92 -19.78 4.22
N LYS A 77 6.85 -20.31 4.82
CA LYS A 77 5.48 -20.00 4.41
C LYS A 77 4.80 -19.20 5.50
N THR A 78 4.04 -18.19 5.10
CA THR A 78 3.37 -17.28 6.02
C THR A 78 1.93 -17.04 5.59
N PHE A 79 1.08 -16.77 6.58
CA PHE A 79 -0.26 -16.23 6.40
C PHE A 79 -0.31 -14.85 7.04
N GLY A 80 -0.80 -13.88 6.29
CA GLY A 80 -0.94 -12.48 6.69
C GLY A 80 -2.39 -12.04 6.70
N THR A 81 -2.71 -11.10 7.58
CA THR A 81 -3.96 -10.34 7.54
C THR A 81 -3.70 -8.88 7.86
N SER A 82 -4.41 -7.99 7.20
CA SER A 82 -4.41 -6.55 7.46
C SER A 82 -5.83 -6.07 7.72
N LYS A 83 -5.95 -5.01 8.52
CA LYS A 83 -7.21 -4.28 8.70
C LYS A 83 -6.93 -2.78 8.85
N LEU A 84 -7.64 -1.97 8.08
CA LEU A 84 -7.62 -0.51 8.20
C LEU A 84 -8.24 -0.11 9.54
N GLN A 85 -7.59 0.84 10.19
CA GLN A 85 -8.07 1.42 11.43
C GLN A 85 -9.19 2.44 11.16
N PRO A 86 -10.00 2.80 12.16
CA PRO A 86 -11.13 3.72 11.98
C PRO A 86 -10.75 5.11 11.44
N ASN A 87 -9.49 5.53 11.58
CA ASN A 87 -8.99 6.78 11.01
C ASN A 87 -8.83 6.74 9.48
N GLY A 88 -9.00 5.58 8.85
CA GLY A 88 -8.97 5.43 7.40
C GLY A 88 -7.57 5.50 6.78
N ILE A 89 -6.51 5.58 7.60
CA ILE A 89 -5.13 5.78 7.15
C ILE A 89 -4.20 4.71 7.72
N ASP A 90 -4.29 4.41 9.01
CA ASP A 90 -3.36 3.47 9.65
C ASP A 90 -3.86 2.03 9.53
N ASN A 91 -2.95 1.07 9.40
CA ASN A 91 -3.28 -0.36 9.38
C ASN A 91 -2.84 -1.11 10.64
N ARG A 92 -3.56 -2.19 10.93
CA ARG A 92 -3.06 -3.27 11.80
C ARG A 92 -2.79 -4.50 10.97
N ARG A 93 -1.56 -5.01 11.04
CA ARG A 93 -1.08 -6.13 10.22
C ARG A 93 -0.55 -7.24 11.10
N MET A 94 -1.02 -8.46 10.87
CA MET A 94 -0.49 -9.66 11.52
C MET A 94 0.09 -10.59 10.47
N VAL A 95 1.31 -11.10 10.71
CA VAL A 95 1.92 -12.17 9.90
C VAL A 95 2.22 -13.35 10.80
N ARG A 96 1.77 -14.54 10.42
CA ARG A 96 2.05 -15.80 11.10
C ARG A 96 2.91 -16.69 10.23
N PHE A 97 4.02 -17.17 10.78
CA PHE A 97 4.86 -18.18 10.14
C PHE A 97 4.23 -19.56 10.30
N LEU A 98 3.98 -20.23 9.18
CA LEU A 98 3.33 -21.54 9.11
C LEU A 98 4.36 -22.68 9.01
N SER A 99 5.49 -22.43 8.35
CA SER A 99 6.59 -23.38 8.17
C SER A 99 7.92 -22.65 7.90
N PRO A 100 9.09 -23.28 8.14
CA PRO A 100 9.31 -24.63 8.69
C PRO A 100 9.10 -24.72 10.22
N PRO A 101 9.28 -25.91 10.85
CA PRO A 101 9.07 -26.10 12.28
C PRO A 101 9.86 -25.16 13.22
N ASP A 102 11.03 -24.70 12.79
CA ASP A 102 11.91 -23.80 13.54
C ASP A 102 11.31 -22.40 13.77
N VAL A 103 10.49 -21.92 12.82
CA VAL A 103 9.80 -20.62 12.91
C VAL A 103 8.29 -20.75 13.06
N LYS A 104 7.73 -21.96 12.92
CA LYS A 104 6.29 -22.22 12.96
C LYS A 104 5.65 -21.66 14.23
N GLY A 105 4.60 -20.87 14.04
CA GLY A 105 3.86 -20.22 15.11
C GLY A 105 4.47 -18.90 15.58
N THR A 106 5.59 -18.45 15.03
CA THR A 106 6.05 -17.07 15.21
C THR A 106 5.02 -16.14 14.60
N VAL A 107 4.65 -15.10 15.35
CA VAL A 107 3.67 -14.11 14.90
C VAL A 107 4.26 -12.72 15.08
N THR A 108 4.14 -11.88 14.06
CA THR A 108 4.39 -10.44 14.18
C THR A 108 3.07 -9.69 14.12
N LEU A 109 2.92 -8.68 14.96
CA LEU A 109 1.82 -7.72 14.92
C LEU A 109 2.41 -6.33 14.75
N LEU A 110 1.94 -5.60 13.75
CA LEU A 110 2.24 -4.20 13.52
C LEU A 110 0.95 -3.41 13.68
N VAL A 111 1.00 -2.32 14.45
CA VAL A 111 -0.06 -1.32 14.57
C VAL A 111 0.56 0.01 14.18
N GLU A 112 0.13 0.54 13.04
CA GLU A 112 0.56 1.84 12.54
C GLU A 112 -0.09 2.96 13.35
N HIS A 113 0.62 4.06 13.53
CA HIS A 113 0.09 5.28 14.13
C HIS A 113 0.53 6.48 13.30
N SER A 114 -0.39 7.31 12.82
CA SER A 114 -0.03 8.51 12.05
C SER A 114 0.76 9.52 12.88
N ASP A 115 0.36 9.75 14.14
CA ASP A 115 0.91 10.83 14.99
C ASP A 115 2.07 10.40 15.91
N THR A 116 2.29 9.09 16.08
CA THR A 116 3.31 8.54 16.98
C THR A 116 4.10 7.41 16.31
N ASP A 117 5.10 6.87 17.01
CA ASP A 117 5.84 5.72 16.51
C ASP A 117 4.96 4.47 16.43
N ASP A 118 5.05 3.75 15.31
CA ASP A 118 4.37 2.47 15.13
C ASP A 118 4.77 1.44 16.19
N ASP A 119 3.80 0.64 16.60
CA ASP A 119 4.06 -0.47 17.49
C ASP A 119 4.29 -1.77 16.74
N ILE A 120 5.34 -2.48 17.12
CA ILE A 120 5.60 -3.82 16.61
C ILE A 120 5.78 -4.77 17.77
N TRP A 121 5.10 -5.90 17.69
CA TRP A 121 5.29 -7.03 18.59
C TRP A 121 5.67 -8.28 17.82
N ILE A 122 6.49 -9.10 18.45
CA ILE A 122 6.78 -10.46 18.01
C ILE A 122 6.44 -11.44 19.13
N TYR A 123 5.66 -12.46 18.80
CA TYR A 123 5.40 -13.62 19.63
C TYR A 123 6.32 -14.76 19.20
N LEU A 124 7.07 -15.29 20.17
CA LEU A 124 8.02 -16.38 19.98
C LEU A 124 7.48 -17.63 20.69
N PRO A 125 6.96 -18.63 19.93
CA PRO A 125 6.27 -19.78 20.51
C PRO A 125 7.19 -20.66 21.36
N ALA A 126 8.45 -20.84 20.95
CA ALA A 126 9.44 -21.62 21.68
C ALA A 126 9.71 -21.07 23.09
N LEU A 127 9.55 -19.76 23.27
CA LEU A 127 9.76 -19.07 24.55
C LEU A 127 8.45 -18.76 25.27
N LYS A 128 7.30 -18.93 24.62
CA LYS A 128 5.98 -18.46 25.07
C LYS A 128 6.00 -16.98 25.51
N LYS A 129 6.76 -16.14 24.77
CA LYS A 129 6.98 -14.74 25.11
C LYS A 129 6.53 -13.82 23.98
N VAL A 130 5.97 -12.68 24.37
CA VAL A 130 5.73 -11.52 23.50
C VAL A 130 6.81 -10.49 23.80
N ARG A 131 7.41 -9.93 22.75
CA ARG A 131 8.38 -8.84 22.85
C ARG A 131 7.92 -7.69 21.97
N ARG A 132 7.93 -6.47 22.52
CA ARG A 132 7.81 -5.23 21.73
C ARG A 132 9.16 -4.92 21.09
N LEU A 133 9.17 -4.55 19.83
CA LEU A 133 10.35 -4.05 19.13
C LEU A 133 10.34 -2.52 19.21
N VAL A 134 11.47 -1.93 19.61
CA VAL A 134 11.62 -0.47 19.71
C VAL A 134 12.14 0.08 18.37
N ALA A 135 12.15 1.41 18.22
CA ALA A 135 12.61 2.07 16.98
C ALA A 135 13.99 1.56 16.50
N SER A 136 14.94 1.33 17.43
CA SER A 136 16.26 0.81 17.07
C SER A 136 16.26 -0.62 16.50
N ASN A 137 15.18 -1.38 16.70
CA ASN A 137 15.00 -2.72 16.12
C ASN A 137 14.42 -2.68 14.70
N LYS A 138 13.99 -1.51 14.18
CA LYS A 138 13.47 -1.41 12.79
C LYS A 138 14.50 -1.89 11.76
N LYS A 139 15.80 -1.72 12.03
CA LYS A 139 16.91 -2.20 11.19
C LYS A 139 17.24 -3.69 11.34
N ASP A 140 16.66 -4.36 12.34
CA ASP A 140 16.94 -5.78 12.56
C ASP A 140 16.25 -6.62 11.48
N SER A 141 16.86 -7.76 11.16
CA SER A 141 16.31 -8.72 10.20
C SER A 141 14.93 -9.22 10.62
N PHE A 142 13.98 -9.16 9.68
CA PHE A 142 12.63 -9.69 9.83
C PHE A 142 12.68 -11.22 9.84
N VAL A 143 12.75 -11.78 11.05
CA VAL A 143 12.74 -13.24 11.31
C VAL A 143 13.80 -13.98 10.47
N GLY A 144 14.99 -13.37 10.36
CA GLY A 144 16.11 -13.96 9.64
C GLY A 144 15.95 -13.97 8.12
N THR A 145 15.22 -13.00 7.56
CA THR A 145 15.18 -12.67 6.12
C THR A 145 16.10 -11.49 5.80
N ASP A 146 16.31 -11.19 4.53
CA ASP A 146 17.06 -10.00 4.11
C ASP A 146 16.25 -8.71 4.25
N PHE A 147 14.93 -8.81 4.47
CA PHE A 147 14.11 -7.67 4.86
C PHE A 147 14.41 -7.29 6.31
N SER A 148 14.42 -5.98 6.58
CA SER A 148 14.36 -5.45 7.93
C SER A 148 12.91 -5.34 8.42
N TYR A 149 12.71 -5.14 9.72
CA TYR A 149 11.38 -4.80 10.23
C TYR A 149 10.86 -3.48 9.61
N GLY A 150 11.75 -2.51 9.36
CA GLY A 150 11.43 -1.25 8.70
C GLY A 150 10.85 -1.45 7.30
N ASP A 151 11.44 -2.34 6.51
CA ASP A 151 10.93 -2.65 5.16
C ASP A 151 9.50 -3.22 5.19
N VAL A 152 9.18 -4.00 6.22
CA VAL A 152 7.84 -4.59 6.39
C VAL A 152 6.83 -3.56 6.89
N ILE A 153 7.24 -2.61 7.73
CA ILE A 153 6.39 -1.49 8.13
C ILE A 153 6.10 -0.58 6.93
N GLY A 154 7.12 -0.30 6.12
CA GLY A 154 7.08 0.77 5.12
C GLY A 154 7.38 2.14 5.74
N HIS A 155 7.30 3.18 4.91
CA HIS A 155 7.65 4.55 5.27
C HIS A 155 6.49 5.50 5.00
N LYS A 156 6.32 6.48 5.89
CA LYS A 156 5.38 7.59 5.67
C LYS A 156 5.94 8.54 4.62
N VAL A 157 5.08 9.25 3.89
CA VAL A 157 5.52 10.16 2.82
C VAL A 157 6.40 11.29 3.39
N GLU A 158 6.10 11.73 4.61
CA GLU A 158 6.78 12.80 5.32
C GLU A 158 8.17 12.42 5.83
N GLU A 159 8.48 11.12 5.92
CA GLU A 159 9.80 10.63 6.34
C GLU A 159 10.85 10.74 5.21
N TRP A 160 10.42 11.01 3.99
CA TRP A 160 11.31 11.19 2.84
C TRP A 160 11.75 12.65 2.74
N GLY A 161 13.02 12.90 3.00
CA GLY A 161 13.67 14.18 2.73
C GLY A 161 14.38 14.17 1.37
N HIS A 162 14.17 15.21 0.58
CA HIS A 162 14.99 15.55 -0.59
C HIS A 162 15.76 16.84 -0.32
#